data_AF-A0A356VXC5-F1
#
_entry.id   AF-A0A356VXC5-F1
#
_cell.length_a   1.000
_cell.length_b   1.000
_cell.length_c   1.000
_cell.angle_alpha   90.00
_cell.angle_beta   90.00
_cell.angle_gamma   90.00
#
_symmetry.space_group_name_H-M   'P 1'
#
loop_
_entity.id
_entity.type
_entity.pdbx_description
1 polymer ?
#
loop_
_entity_poly.entity_id
_entity_poly.type
_entity_poly.pdbx_seq_one_letter_code
_entity_poly.pdbx_strand_id
1 'polypeptide(L)'
;MGKKRRHRKGRVALGITAAVILAGILAWFHGPPVPAAPGPFISAGQAKALAEKVIAAHSSNPPSSGKGWNRHTRITYLQPEYDLAGNVVAYDCRVETESRPAGSVFVLTQGKGSVHVVSFEGEAHCDRKAQTAFGRDAKEGDHIVNAAQCGYDIAFKNKDGTYTVAQMGGGPKILSERSFLWAAWWDRSNPLRGYFSKSS
;
A
#
# COMPACT_ATOMS: atom_id res chain seq x y z
N MET A 1 28.14 37.07 -36.75
CA MET A 1 27.91 35.68 -36.27
C MET A 1 26.84 35.53 -35.16
N GLY A 2 25.83 36.43 -35.02
CA GLY A 2 24.88 36.39 -33.89
C GLY A 2 23.50 35.73 -34.12
N LYS A 3 23.02 35.63 -35.38
CA LYS A 3 21.64 35.17 -35.67
C LYS A 3 21.42 33.66 -35.44
N LYS A 4 22.42 32.80 -35.72
CA LYS A 4 22.32 31.34 -35.49
C LYS A 4 22.18 30.96 -34.01
N ARG A 5 22.77 31.73 -33.07
CA ARG A 5 22.69 31.45 -31.62
C ARG A 5 21.32 31.82 -31.01
N ARG A 6 20.67 32.90 -31.44
CA ARG A 6 19.32 33.28 -30.97
C ARG A 6 18.24 32.30 -31.43
N HIS A 7 18.33 31.82 -32.67
CA HIS A 7 17.37 30.85 -33.22
C HIS A 7 17.41 29.48 -32.51
N ARG A 8 18.60 29.04 -32.08
CA ARG A 8 18.76 27.78 -31.33
C ARG A 8 18.12 27.86 -29.93
N LYS A 9 18.32 28.97 -29.21
CA LYS A 9 17.73 29.18 -27.88
C LYS A 9 16.20 29.26 -27.92
N GLY A 10 15.63 29.93 -28.92
CA GLY A 10 14.17 30.00 -29.11
C GLY A 10 13.54 28.63 -29.39
N ARG A 11 14.17 27.78 -30.20
CA ARG A 11 13.70 26.40 -30.46
C ARG A 11 13.78 25.50 -29.23
N VAL A 12 14.84 25.64 -28.43
CA VAL A 12 14.98 24.90 -27.16
C VAL A 12 13.90 25.33 -26.16
N ALA A 13 13.66 26.63 -26.01
CA ALA A 13 12.61 27.14 -25.13
C ALA A 13 11.21 26.66 -25.57
N LEU A 14 10.89 26.74 -26.86
CA LEU A 14 9.61 26.25 -27.40
C LEU A 14 9.43 24.74 -27.16
N GLY A 15 10.50 23.97 -27.35
CA GLY A 15 10.50 22.52 -27.09
C GLY A 15 10.24 22.19 -25.61
N ILE A 16 10.85 22.94 -24.68
CA ILE A 16 10.61 22.78 -23.25
C ILE A 16 9.16 23.13 -22.90
N THR A 17 8.63 24.26 -23.40
CA THR A 17 7.25 24.67 -23.14
C THR A 17 6.24 23.64 -23.66
N ALA A 18 6.43 23.13 -24.88
CA ALA A 18 5.56 22.10 -25.44
C ALA A 18 5.58 20.80 -24.61
N ALA A 19 6.76 20.38 -24.14
CA ALA A 19 6.90 19.21 -23.29
C ALA A 19 6.17 19.38 -21.94
N VAL A 20 6.27 20.56 -21.32
CA VAL A 20 5.57 20.86 -20.06
C VAL A 20 4.06 20.85 -20.24
N ILE A 21 3.54 21.46 -21.32
CA ILE A 21 2.10 21.46 -21.62
C ILE A 21 1.61 20.03 -21.84
N LEU A 22 2.32 19.24 -22.65
CA LEU A 22 1.93 17.85 -22.91
C LEU A 22 1.95 17.00 -21.65
N ALA A 23 2.97 17.15 -20.81
CA ALA A 23 3.05 16.47 -19.51
C ALA A 23 1.88 16.85 -18.60
N GLY A 24 1.50 18.13 -18.56
CA GLY A 24 0.34 18.61 -17.80
C GLY A 24 -0.99 18.02 -18.30
N ILE A 25 -1.18 17.96 -19.62
CA ILE A 25 -2.37 17.35 -20.23
C ILE A 25 -2.44 15.85 -19.91
N LEU A 26 -1.33 15.12 -20.05
CA LEU A 26 -1.28 13.69 -19.74
C LEU A 26 -1.58 13.43 -18.26
N ALA A 27 -0.99 14.22 -17.35
CA ALA A 27 -1.27 14.13 -15.92
C ALA A 27 -2.74 14.45 -15.59
N TRP A 28 -3.35 15.39 -16.31
CA TRP A 28 -4.77 15.72 -16.15
C TRP A 28 -5.68 14.56 -16.56
N PHE A 29 -5.40 13.91 -17.69
CA PHE A 29 -6.24 12.82 -18.20
C PHE A 29 -6.02 11.48 -17.48
N HIS A 30 -4.78 11.16 -17.13
CA HIS A 30 -4.42 9.83 -16.59
C HIS A 30 -4.09 9.84 -15.10
N GLY A 31 -4.04 11.01 -14.47
CA GLY A 31 -3.49 11.17 -13.13
C GLY A 31 -1.97 11.41 -13.18
N PRO A 32 -1.41 11.95 -12.10
CA PRO A 32 0.03 12.20 -12.01
C PRO A 32 0.82 10.88 -12.08
N PRO A 33 2.05 10.91 -12.63
CA PRO A 33 2.92 9.74 -12.62
C PRO A 33 3.20 9.35 -11.18
N VAL A 34 3.11 8.06 -10.89
CA VAL A 34 3.26 7.57 -9.54
C VAL A 34 4.65 6.97 -9.36
N PRO A 35 5.42 7.41 -8.34
CA PRO A 35 6.71 6.81 -8.08
C PRO A 35 6.50 5.37 -7.61
N ALA A 36 7.13 4.44 -8.32
CA ALA A 36 7.25 3.06 -7.87
C ALA A 36 8.16 2.99 -6.63
N ALA A 37 7.85 2.07 -5.72
CA ALA A 37 8.74 1.77 -4.62
C ALA A 37 10.11 1.31 -5.17
N PRO A 38 11.24 1.86 -4.67
CA PRO A 38 12.55 1.39 -5.08
C PRO A 38 12.77 -0.03 -4.54
N GLY A 39 13.27 -0.91 -5.39
CA GLY A 39 13.75 -2.24 -5.01
C GLY A 39 15.12 -2.21 -4.31
N PRO A 40 15.65 -3.37 -3.90
CA PRO A 40 15.13 -4.72 -4.13
C PRO A 40 13.93 -5.08 -3.23
N PHE A 41 13.09 -5.99 -3.74
CA PHE A 41 11.96 -6.56 -3.00
C PHE A 41 12.24 -8.02 -2.63
N ILE A 42 11.92 -8.41 -1.40
CA ILE A 42 11.95 -9.82 -1.00
C ILE A 42 10.74 -10.58 -1.57
N SER A 43 10.91 -11.88 -1.79
CA SER A 43 9.86 -12.78 -2.30
C SER A 43 8.82 -13.12 -1.21
N ALA A 44 7.67 -13.66 -1.63
CA ALA A 44 6.66 -14.18 -0.71
C ALA A 44 7.20 -15.26 0.24
N GLY A 45 8.09 -16.14 -0.26
CA GLY A 45 8.74 -17.17 0.56
C GLY A 45 9.67 -16.58 1.61
N GLN A 46 10.43 -15.54 1.26
CA GLN A 46 11.26 -14.81 2.22
C GLN A 46 10.42 -14.08 3.27
N ALA A 47 9.32 -13.43 2.86
CA ALA A 47 8.39 -12.77 3.76
C ALA A 47 7.74 -13.76 4.74
N LYS A 48 7.30 -14.92 4.24
CA LYS A 48 6.79 -16.02 5.07
C LYS A 48 7.80 -16.47 6.11
N ALA A 49 9.05 -16.71 5.71
CA ALA A 49 10.11 -17.14 6.63
C ALA A 49 10.40 -16.10 7.71
N LEU A 50 10.38 -14.80 7.37
CA LEU A 50 10.51 -13.71 8.34
C LEU A 50 9.35 -13.69 9.34
N ALA A 51 8.10 -13.87 8.86
CA ALA A 51 6.93 -13.93 9.72
C ALA A 51 6.94 -15.16 10.65
N GLU A 52 7.30 -16.34 10.13
CA GLU A 52 7.46 -17.57 10.91
C GLU A 52 8.51 -17.43 12.01
N LYS A 53 9.64 -16.77 11.73
CA LYS A 53 10.67 -16.47 12.73
C LYS A 53 10.12 -15.62 13.87
N VAL A 54 9.27 -14.63 13.57
CA VAL A 54 8.66 -13.76 14.58
C VAL A 54 7.60 -14.52 15.39
N ILE A 55 6.80 -15.37 14.75
CA ILE A 55 5.85 -16.25 15.44
C ILE A 55 6.60 -17.16 16.41
N ALA A 56 7.65 -17.84 15.95
CA ALA A 56 8.45 -18.74 16.79
C ALA A 56 9.04 -18.02 18.02
N ALA A 57 9.58 -16.82 17.84
CA ALA A 57 10.14 -16.01 18.93
C ALA A 57 9.09 -15.56 19.97
N HIS A 58 7.83 -15.34 19.56
CA HIS A 58 6.74 -15.02 20.48
C HIS A 58 6.17 -16.27 21.15
N SER A 59 6.06 -17.39 20.43
CA SER A 59 5.55 -18.66 20.96
C SER A 59 6.51 -19.32 21.96
N SER A 60 7.80 -18.99 21.94
CA SER A 60 8.78 -19.49 22.92
C SER A 60 8.81 -18.69 24.23
N ASN A 61 8.00 -17.63 24.36
CA ASN A 61 7.96 -16.75 25.54
C ASN A 61 6.52 -16.43 26.05
N PRO A 62 5.65 -17.43 26.32
CA PRO A 62 4.33 -17.20 26.93
C PRO A 62 4.48 -16.84 28.42
N PRO A 63 3.68 -15.90 29.00
CA PRO A 63 2.44 -15.28 28.52
C PRO A 63 2.58 -13.78 28.16
N SER A 64 3.80 -13.25 28.06
CA SER A 64 4.08 -11.80 28.03
C SER A 64 3.78 -11.08 26.71
N SER A 65 3.37 -11.81 25.66
CA SER A 65 3.09 -11.19 24.36
C SER A 65 1.67 -10.63 24.22
N GLY A 66 0.70 -11.08 25.02
CA GLY A 66 -0.70 -10.66 24.92
C GLY A 66 -1.39 -11.02 23.59
N LYS A 67 -0.85 -11.99 22.82
CA LYS A 67 -1.36 -12.36 21.46
C LYS A 67 -1.99 -13.74 21.38
N GLY A 68 -1.92 -14.54 22.45
CA GLY A 68 -2.40 -15.93 22.45
C GLY A 68 -1.62 -16.92 21.57
N TRP A 69 -0.51 -16.50 20.94
CA TRP A 69 0.29 -17.36 20.06
C TRP A 69 1.05 -18.44 20.83
N ASN A 70 0.89 -19.69 20.40
CA ASN A 70 1.57 -20.86 20.95
C ASN A 70 2.24 -21.72 19.85
N ARG A 71 2.74 -22.92 20.19
CA ARG A 71 3.41 -23.85 19.26
C ARG A 71 2.55 -24.33 18.07
N HIS A 72 1.23 -24.18 18.15
CA HIS A 72 0.28 -24.53 17.10
C HIS A 72 -0.06 -23.32 16.20
N THR A 73 0.60 -22.18 16.42
CA THR A 73 0.43 -20.97 15.62
C THR A 73 1.09 -21.11 14.26
N ARG A 74 0.37 -20.78 13.19
CA ARG A 74 0.83 -20.90 11.81
C ARG A 74 0.28 -19.80 10.92
N ILE A 75 0.97 -19.55 9.81
CA ILE A 75 0.48 -18.67 8.75
C ILE A 75 -0.43 -19.49 7.83
N THR A 76 -1.67 -19.03 7.61
CA THR A 76 -2.63 -19.70 6.72
C THR A 76 -2.83 -19.00 5.39
N TYR A 77 -2.53 -17.70 5.33
CA TYR A 77 -2.67 -16.93 4.10
C TYR A 77 -1.66 -15.77 4.05
N LEU A 78 -1.17 -15.46 2.84
CA LEU A 78 -0.30 -14.31 2.58
C LEU A 78 -1.00 -13.38 1.59
N GLN A 79 -1.53 -12.27 2.10
CA GLN A 79 -2.16 -11.25 1.28
C GLN A 79 -1.09 -10.24 0.80
N PRO A 80 -0.79 -10.14 -0.49
CA PRO A 80 0.06 -9.06 -0.99
C PRO A 80 -0.64 -7.71 -0.85
N GLU A 81 0.12 -6.69 -0.47
CA GLU A 81 -0.26 -5.28 -0.63
C GLU A 81 0.64 -4.60 -1.65
N TYR A 82 0.03 -3.79 -2.51
CA TYR A 82 0.65 -3.20 -3.68
C TYR A 82 0.93 -1.71 -3.51
N ASP A 83 2.00 -1.22 -4.10
CA ASP A 83 2.10 0.20 -4.41
C ASP A 83 1.20 0.56 -5.60
N LEU A 84 1.16 1.85 -5.92
CA LEU A 84 0.36 2.38 -7.02
C LEU A 84 0.91 2.02 -8.40
N ALA A 85 2.13 1.49 -8.48
CA ALA A 85 2.72 0.94 -9.70
C ALA A 85 2.48 -0.58 -9.85
N GLY A 86 1.81 -1.21 -8.87
CA GLY A 86 1.50 -2.63 -8.87
C GLY A 86 2.63 -3.53 -8.36
N ASN A 87 3.67 -2.97 -7.73
CA ASN A 87 4.69 -3.78 -7.07
C ASN A 87 4.18 -4.23 -5.71
N VAL A 88 4.48 -5.47 -5.32
CA VAL A 88 4.18 -5.94 -3.97
C VAL A 88 5.15 -5.30 -2.98
N VAL A 89 4.65 -4.37 -2.16
CA VAL A 89 5.43 -3.61 -1.18
C VAL A 89 5.32 -4.16 0.24
N ALA A 90 4.33 -5.02 0.48
CA ALA A 90 4.17 -5.73 1.75
C ALA A 90 3.41 -7.04 1.58
N TYR A 91 3.51 -7.91 2.59
CA TYR A 91 2.64 -9.06 2.79
C TYR A 91 1.98 -8.96 4.17
N ASP A 92 0.66 -9.10 4.19
CA ASP A 92 -0.12 -9.29 5.42
C ASP A 92 -0.34 -10.79 5.61
N CYS A 93 0.39 -11.38 6.55
CA CYS A 93 0.38 -12.81 6.82
C CYS A 93 -0.72 -13.13 7.85
N ARG A 94 -1.84 -13.71 7.43
CA ARG A 94 -2.91 -14.18 8.33
C ARG A 94 -2.36 -15.31 9.21
N VAL A 95 -2.54 -15.16 10.52
CA VAL A 95 -2.09 -16.12 11.52
C VAL A 95 -3.29 -16.81 12.16
N GLU A 96 -3.18 -18.12 12.35
CA GLU A 96 -4.13 -18.91 13.12
C GLU A 96 -3.41 -19.67 14.24
N THR A 97 -4.09 -19.85 15.36
CA THR A 97 -3.68 -20.71 16.47
C THR A 97 -4.82 -21.67 16.75
N GLU A 98 -4.54 -22.97 16.75
CA GLU A 98 -5.56 -24.02 17.02
C GLU A 98 -6.79 -23.91 16.09
N SER A 99 -6.55 -23.55 14.83
CA SER A 99 -7.58 -23.32 13.80
C SER A 99 -8.54 -22.15 14.09
N ARG A 100 -8.12 -21.21 14.94
CA ARG A 100 -8.83 -19.95 15.20
C ARG A 100 -7.99 -18.76 14.72
N PRO A 101 -8.61 -17.71 14.16
CA PRO A 101 -7.90 -16.48 13.79
C PRO A 101 -7.15 -15.89 14.98
N ALA A 102 -5.87 -15.59 14.78
CA ALA A 102 -4.96 -15.09 15.81
C ALA A 102 -4.25 -13.78 15.38
N GLY A 103 -4.85 -13.04 14.43
CA GLY A 103 -4.33 -11.77 13.93
C GLY A 103 -3.43 -11.94 12.70
N SER A 104 -2.46 -11.03 12.52
CA SER A 104 -1.55 -11.10 11.39
C SER A 104 -0.12 -10.59 11.68
N VAL A 105 0.80 -10.91 10.77
CA VAL A 105 2.16 -10.37 10.75
C VAL A 105 2.33 -9.59 9.46
N PHE A 106 2.68 -8.31 9.56
CA PHE A 106 2.86 -7.44 8.42
C PHE A 106 4.35 -7.36 8.06
N VAL A 107 4.72 -7.76 6.84
CA VAL A 107 6.11 -7.79 6.37
C VAL A 107 6.27 -6.86 5.19
N LEU A 108 7.05 -5.79 5.33
CA LEU A 108 7.42 -4.94 4.20
C LEU A 108 8.39 -5.69 3.29
N THR A 109 8.27 -5.52 1.97
CA THR A 109 9.13 -6.23 1.01
C THR A 109 10.40 -5.46 0.67
N GLN A 110 10.44 -4.15 0.93
CA GLN A 110 11.58 -3.31 0.57
C GLN A 110 12.82 -3.64 1.40
N GLY A 111 13.99 -3.59 0.75
CA GLY A 111 15.28 -3.81 1.41
C GLY A 111 15.45 -5.26 1.88
N LYS A 112 15.79 -5.44 3.16
CA LYS A 112 15.90 -6.78 3.79
C LYS A 112 14.58 -7.31 4.36
N GLY A 113 13.50 -6.55 4.19
CA GLY A 113 12.21 -6.75 4.83
C GLY A 113 12.20 -6.31 6.29
N SER A 114 11.31 -5.39 6.64
CA SER A 114 11.00 -5.07 8.04
C SER A 114 9.70 -5.77 8.44
N VAL A 115 9.66 -6.28 9.67
CA VAL A 115 8.51 -6.99 10.21
C VAL A 115 7.83 -6.12 11.26
N HIS A 116 6.56 -5.85 11.05
CA HIS A 116 5.69 -5.15 11.99
C HIS A 116 4.64 -6.14 12.48
N VAL A 117 4.62 -6.42 13.78
CA VAL A 117 3.60 -7.30 14.32
C VAL A 117 2.36 -6.48 14.61
N VAL A 118 1.37 -6.60 13.73
CA VAL A 118 0.06 -5.98 13.88
C VAL A 118 -0.86 -7.03 14.50
N SER A 119 -0.84 -7.14 15.82
CA SER A 119 -1.73 -8.05 16.53
C SER A 119 -3.01 -7.33 16.90
N PHE A 120 -4.09 -7.68 16.22
CA PHE A 120 -5.43 -7.55 16.76
C PHE A 120 -5.90 -8.97 17.05
N GLU A 121 -6.21 -9.28 18.31
CA GLU A 121 -6.83 -10.57 18.63
C GLU A 121 -8.14 -10.72 17.82
N GLY A 122 -8.31 -11.88 17.18
CA GLY A 122 -9.56 -12.28 16.52
C GLY A 122 -9.72 -11.92 15.04
N GLU A 123 -8.88 -11.07 14.43
CA GLU A 123 -9.04 -10.71 13.01
C GLU A 123 -7.72 -10.29 12.35
N ALA A 124 -7.42 -10.81 11.16
CA ALA A 124 -6.28 -10.35 10.38
C ALA A 124 -6.54 -8.96 9.79
N HIS A 125 -5.49 -8.15 9.68
CA HIS A 125 -5.62 -6.77 9.25
C HIS A 125 -6.17 -6.64 7.80
N CYS A 126 -5.79 -7.55 6.90
CA CYS A 126 -6.37 -7.62 5.55
C CYS A 126 -7.88 -7.95 5.55
N ASP A 127 -8.34 -8.79 6.48
CA ASP A 127 -9.76 -9.13 6.61
C ASP A 127 -10.58 -7.93 7.06
N ARG A 128 -10.09 -7.18 8.05
CA ARG A 128 -10.74 -5.93 8.48
C ARG A 128 -10.89 -4.93 7.33
N LYS A 129 -9.86 -4.80 6.50
CA LYS A 129 -9.90 -3.93 5.31
C LYS A 129 -10.97 -4.41 4.34
N ALA A 130 -11.01 -5.71 4.04
CA ALA A 130 -11.98 -6.29 3.13
C ALA A 130 -13.42 -6.23 3.68
N GLN A 131 -13.61 -6.42 4.98
CA GLN A 131 -14.89 -6.30 5.66
C GLN A 131 -15.42 -4.87 5.56
N THR A 132 -14.56 -3.88 5.76
CA THR A 132 -14.95 -2.47 5.63
C THR A 132 -15.26 -2.08 4.17
N ALA A 133 -14.52 -2.62 3.20
CA ALA A 133 -14.73 -2.31 1.78
C ALA A 133 -15.93 -3.04 1.17
N PHE A 134 -16.14 -4.31 1.53
CA PHE A 134 -17.00 -5.24 0.81
C PHE A 134 -17.92 -6.09 1.71
N GLY A 135 -17.83 -5.98 3.03
CA GLY A 135 -18.61 -6.82 3.96
C GLY A 135 -18.25 -8.31 3.91
N ARG A 136 -17.00 -8.64 3.56
CA ARG A 136 -16.48 -10.01 3.51
C ARG A 136 -15.00 -10.06 3.88
N ASP A 137 -14.50 -11.25 4.21
CA ASP A 137 -13.06 -11.48 4.42
C ASP A 137 -12.27 -11.31 3.12
N ALA A 138 -10.96 -11.06 3.28
CA ALA A 138 -10.03 -10.99 2.16
C ALA A 138 -9.87 -12.36 1.51
N LYS A 139 -9.84 -12.37 0.17
CA LYS A 139 -9.75 -13.56 -0.66
C LYS A 139 -8.51 -13.50 -1.54
N GLU A 140 -8.05 -14.68 -1.93
CA GLU A 140 -7.00 -14.80 -2.93
C GLU A 140 -7.37 -14.06 -4.23
N GLY A 141 -6.43 -13.24 -4.71
CA GLY A 141 -6.62 -12.38 -5.87
C GLY A 141 -7.16 -10.98 -5.57
N ASP A 142 -7.53 -10.67 -4.32
CA ASP A 142 -7.83 -9.28 -3.94
C ASP A 142 -6.59 -8.40 -4.10
N HIS A 143 -6.75 -7.28 -4.81
CA HIS A 143 -5.67 -6.33 -5.06
C HIS A 143 -5.76 -5.17 -4.06
N ILE A 144 -5.08 -5.32 -2.93
CA ILE A 144 -5.07 -4.32 -1.85
C ILE A 144 -3.94 -3.32 -2.10
N VAL A 145 -4.26 -2.05 -2.26
CA VAL A 145 -3.25 -1.00 -2.31
C VAL A 145 -2.84 -0.63 -0.88
N ASN A 146 -1.54 -0.57 -0.63
CA ASN A 146 -1.01 -0.24 0.68
C ASN A 146 -1.44 1.18 1.13
N ALA A 147 -1.95 1.29 2.35
CA ALA A 147 -2.54 2.54 2.87
C ALA A 147 -1.53 3.70 2.93
N ALA A 148 -0.25 3.41 3.20
CA ALA A 148 0.80 4.43 3.19
C ALA A 148 1.05 5.01 1.78
N GLN A 149 0.52 4.36 0.73
CA GLN A 149 0.72 4.77 -0.64
C GLN A 149 -0.44 5.60 -1.19
N CYS A 150 -1.68 5.36 -0.75
CA CYS A 150 -2.88 5.82 -1.46
C CYS A 150 -3.67 6.95 -0.78
N GLY A 151 -3.35 7.32 0.45
CA GLY A 151 -4.06 8.37 1.19
C GLY A 151 -5.44 7.97 1.71
N TYR A 152 -5.73 6.67 1.69
CA TYR A 152 -6.91 6.05 2.29
C TYR A 152 -6.45 4.94 3.22
N ASP A 153 -7.22 4.68 4.28
CA ASP A 153 -6.94 3.56 5.17
C ASP A 153 -7.19 2.22 4.47
N ILE A 154 -8.11 2.23 3.51
CA ILE A 154 -8.49 1.08 2.70
C ILE A 154 -8.53 1.48 1.23
N ALA A 155 -7.92 0.68 0.37
CA ALA A 155 -8.01 0.80 -1.08
C ALA A 155 -7.88 -0.58 -1.75
N PHE A 156 -8.89 -0.94 -2.54
CA PHE A 156 -8.92 -2.17 -3.34
C PHE A 156 -9.10 -1.83 -4.81
N LYS A 157 -8.33 -2.45 -5.70
CA LYS A 157 -8.55 -2.36 -7.15
C LYS A 157 -9.62 -3.37 -7.57
N ASN A 158 -10.70 -2.87 -8.15
CA ASN A 158 -11.79 -3.67 -8.70
C ASN A 158 -11.39 -4.22 -10.09
N LYS A 159 -12.07 -5.29 -10.54
CA LYS A 159 -11.79 -5.94 -11.84
C LYS A 159 -11.99 -5.03 -13.05
N ASP A 160 -12.86 -4.04 -12.93
CA ASP A 160 -13.15 -3.04 -13.96
C ASP A 160 -12.13 -1.88 -14.00
N GLY A 161 -11.10 -1.92 -13.16
CA GLY A 161 -10.06 -0.89 -13.05
C GLY A 161 -10.43 0.28 -12.13
N THR A 162 -11.63 0.29 -11.53
CA THR A 162 -11.97 1.25 -10.48
C THR A 162 -11.35 0.87 -9.13
N TYR A 163 -11.45 1.76 -8.15
CA TYR A 163 -10.93 1.55 -6.81
C TYR A 163 -12.02 1.74 -5.76
N THR A 164 -12.21 0.73 -4.92
CA THR A 164 -13.03 0.84 -3.70
C THR A 164 -12.15 1.35 -2.58
N VAL A 165 -12.47 2.50 -2.02
CA VAL A 165 -11.66 3.15 -0.97
C VAL A 165 -12.50 3.55 0.23
N ALA A 166 -11.88 3.62 1.42
CA ALA A 166 -12.51 4.13 2.63
C ALA A 166 -11.48 4.81 3.55
N GLN A 167 -11.94 5.77 4.35
CA GLN A 167 -11.23 6.27 5.53
C GLN A 167 -11.84 5.64 6.78
N MET A 168 -11.07 5.47 7.84
CA MET A 168 -11.55 4.93 9.11
C MET A 168 -12.71 5.79 9.63
N GLY A 169 -13.87 5.15 9.82
CA GLY A 169 -15.12 5.81 10.25
C GLY A 169 -16.01 6.32 9.11
N GLY A 170 -15.55 6.27 7.86
CA GLY A 170 -16.35 6.59 6.66
C GLY A 170 -16.83 5.33 5.93
N GLY A 171 -17.92 5.46 5.16
CA GLY A 171 -18.38 4.39 4.27
C GLY A 171 -17.50 4.21 3.03
N PRO A 172 -17.51 3.03 2.39
CA PRO A 172 -16.76 2.79 1.17
C PRO A 172 -17.31 3.62 0.01
N LYS A 173 -16.40 4.10 -0.85
CA LYS A 173 -16.72 4.80 -2.10
C LYS A 173 -15.94 4.21 -3.26
N ILE A 174 -16.49 4.32 -4.46
CA ILE A 174 -15.84 3.87 -5.70
C ILE A 174 -15.27 5.08 -6.44
N LEU A 175 -14.00 5.00 -6.82
CA LEU A 175 -13.30 6.01 -7.59
C LEU A 175 -12.81 5.44 -8.92
N SER A 176 -12.80 6.26 -9.97
CA SER A 176 -12.04 5.95 -11.17
C SER A 176 -10.53 5.97 -10.88
N GLU A 177 -9.74 5.25 -11.67
CA GLU A 177 -8.27 5.23 -11.54
C GLU A 177 -7.67 6.64 -11.50
N ARG A 178 -8.08 7.51 -12.43
CA ARG A 178 -7.66 8.91 -12.46
C ARG A 178 -7.91 9.63 -11.14
N SER A 179 -9.12 9.50 -10.58
CA SER A 179 -9.50 10.19 -9.35
C SER A 179 -8.73 9.65 -8.13
N PHE A 180 -8.50 8.34 -8.12
CA PHE A 180 -7.71 7.68 -7.11
C PHE A 180 -6.24 8.13 -7.13
N LEU A 181 -5.62 8.19 -8.31
CA LEU A 181 -4.23 8.65 -8.46
C LEU A 181 -4.04 10.11 -8.06
N TRP A 182 -4.99 10.99 -8.41
CA TRP A 182 -4.97 12.38 -7.95
C TRP A 182 -5.12 12.50 -6.44
N ALA A 183 -5.99 11.71 -5.82
CA ALA A 183 -6.14 11.69 -4.37
C ALA A 183 -4.84 11.24 -3.67
N ALA A 184 -4.22 10.16 -4.16
CA ALA A 184 -2.97 9.66 -3.62
C ALA A 184 -1.80 10.64 -3.79
N TRP A 185 -1.71 11.31 -4.94
CA TRP A 185 -0.70 12.34 -5.16
C TRP A 185 -0.90 13.54 -4.25
N TRP A 186 -2.13 14.03 -4.13
CA TRP A 186 -2.46 15.14 -3.23
C TRP A 186 -2.08 14.81 -1.79
N ASP A 187 -2.39 13.59 -1.34
CA ASP A 187 -2.07 13.10 0.00
C ASP A 187 -0.55 13.09 0.32
N ARG A 188 0.30 12.82 -0.67
CA ARG A 188 1.76 12.83 -0.51
C ARG A 188 2.41 14.19 -0.71
N SER A 189 1.86 15.00 -1.61
CA SER A 189 2.45 16.27 -2.02
C SER A 189 1.88 17.47 -1.27
N ASN A 190 0.81 17.30 -0.48
CA ASN A 190 0.25 18.39 0.31
C ASN A 190 1.14 18.68 1.54
N PRO A 191 1.85 19.81 1.59
CA PRO A 191 2.74 20.17 2.70
C PRO A 191 1.99 20.45 4.01
N LEU A 192 0.67 20.64 3.94
CA LEU A 192 -0.17 20.95 5.10
C LEU A 192 -0.68 19.70 5.84
N ARG A 193 -0.45 18.48 5.31
CA ARG A 193 -0.97 17.25 5.91
C ARG A 193 -0.51 17.04 7.36
N GLY A 194 0.74 17.39 7.68
CA GLY A 194 1.29 17.28 9.03
C GLY A 194 0.85 18.38 10.01
N TYR A 195 0.22 19.45 9.51
CA TYR A 195 -0.27 20.55 10.36
C TYR A 195 -1.63 20.26 11.00
N PHE A 196 -2.44 19.39 10.38
CA PHE A 196 -3.78 19.05 10.86
C PHE A 196 -3.87 17.66 11.51
N SER A 197 -2.78 16.89 11.55
CA SER A 197 -2.74 15.53 12.13
C SER A 197 -2.17 15.46 13.55
N LYS A 198 -1.83 16.60 14.19
CA LYS A 198 -1.32 16.69 15.57
C LYS A 198 -2.40 17.03 16.61
N SER A 199 -3.65 16.66 16.37
CA SER A 199 -4.73 16.83 17.35
C SER A 199 -5.55 15.54 17.45
N SER A 200 -4.96 14.53 18.08
CA SER A 200 -5.65 13.42 18.75
C SER A 200 -4.65 12.65 19.60
#